data_AF-A0A3D5WPW1-F1
#
_entry.id   AF-A0A3D5WPW1-F1
#
_cell.length_a   1.000
_cell.length_b   1.000
_cell.length_c   1.000
_cell.angle_alpha   90.00
_cell.angle_beta   90.00
_cell.angle_gamma   90.00
#
_symmetry.space_group_name_H-M   'P 1'
#
loop_
_entity.id
_entity.type
_entity.pdbx_description
1 polymer ?
#
loop_
_entity_poly.entity_id
_entity_poly.type
_entity_poly.pdbx_seq_one_letter_code
_entity_poly.pdbx_strand_id
1 'polypeptide(L)'
;MRIVKICGKLSNPPPSGRREGGRSLRRDDKDIKSMNRYEYRELKNFCYQYPWWHKQLEELNENLGVSASSYDDVPTAKSMDSAVERKALRMVQLNEKINMVELAAQSVSKDLAFYILEYCTNPGMSFARLDALYGVPCSEATFYRHRTDFFRALRDIRNDYKTHSCSRFGRQNWNRKRESWNKGRSK
;
A
#
# COMPACT_ATOMS: atom_id res chain seq x y z
N MET A 1 2.95 0.09 -51.57
CA MET A 1 2.73 -0.42 -50.20
C MET A 1 3.53 0.43 -49.24
N ARG A 2 2.85 1.23 -48.41
CA ARG A 2 3.46 2.20 -47.49
C ARG A 2 3.66 1.53 -46.13
N ILE A 3 4.91 1.33 -45.72
CA ILE A 3 5.24 0.98 -44.33
C ILE A 3 5.42 2.30 -43.58
N VAL A 4 4.37 2.73 -42.87
CA VAL A 4 4.43 3.87 -41.96
C VAL A 4 5.09 3.45 -40.66
N LYS A 5 6.27 4.02 -40.42
CA LYS A 5 7.05 3.92 -39.18
C LYS A 5 6.36 4.80 -38.12
N ILE A 6 5.52 4.21 -37.27
CA ILE A 6 4.93 4.94 -36.12
C ILE A 6 5.99 4.98 -35.03
N CYS A 7 6.89 5.97 -35.12
CA CYS A 7 7.73 6.37 -34.00
C CYS A 7 6.87 7.26 -33.09
N GLY A 8 6.29 6.65 -32.05
CA GLY A 8 5.58 7.37 -31.00
C GLY A 8 6.54 8.33 -30.30
N LYS A 9 6.33 9.63 -30.50
CA LYS A 9 7.04 10.70 -29.80
C LYS A 9 6.75 10.58 -28.30
N LEU A 10 7.75 10.16 -27.52
CA LEU A 10 7.80 10.45 -26.09
C LEU A 10 7.87 11.96 -25.93
N SER A 11 6.72 12.58 -25.59
CA SER A 11 6.71 13.96 -25.12
C SER A 11 7.40 13.99 -23.76
N ASN A 12 8.52 14.71 -23.69
CA ASN A 12 9.14 15.02 -22.41
C ASN A 12 8.13 15.79 -21.55
N PRO A 13 7.89 15.40 -20.29
CA PRO A 13 7.05 16.19 -19.41
C PRO A 13 7.69 17.56 -19.18
N PRO A 14 6.90 18.64 -19.08
CA PRO A 14 7.41 20.00 -18.92
C PRO A 14 8.25 20.10 -17.63
N PRO A 15 9.33 20.91 -17.62
CA PRO A 15 10.13 21.11 -16.43
C PRO A 15 9.26 21.76 -15.36
N SER A 16 8.94 20.99 -14.32
CA SER A 16 8.18 21.47 -13.17
C SER A 16 9.06 22.36 -12.30
N GLY A 17 9.39 23.55 -12.80
CA GLY A 17 9.88 24.67 -12.01
C GLY A 17 8.73 25.18 -11.14
N ARG A 18 8.58 24.62 -9.93
CA ARG A 18 7.83 25.28 -8.87
C ARG A 18 8.61 25.16 -7.57
N ARG A 19 9.10 26.32 -7.12
CA ARG A 19 9.76 26.57 -5.83
C ARG A 19 9.07 25.77 -4.73
N GLU A 20 9.81 24.96 -4.00
CA GLU A 20 9.32 24.30 -2.79
C GLU A 20 9.18 25.33 -1.66
N GLY A 21 8.19 26.23 -1.80
CA GLY A 21 7.64 26.93 -0.65
C GLY A 21 7.10 25.88 0.32
N GLY A 22 7.51 25.96 1.58
CA GLY A 22 7.13 25.01 2.62
C GLY A 22 5.62 24.77 2.60
N ARG A 23 5.19 23.61 2.08
CA ARG A 23 3.79 23.20 2.09
C ARG A 23 3.39 23.02 3.54
N SER A 24 2.71 24.04 4.08
CA SER A 24 1.97 23.93 5.32
C SER A 24 1.10 22.68 5.25
N LEU A 25 1.10 21.87 6.31
CA LEU A 25 0.23 20.71 6.41
C LEU A 25 -1.22 21.15 6.16
N ARG A 26 -2.03 20.33 5.48
CA ARG A 26 -3.46 20.65 5.31
C ARG A 26 -4.09 20.85 6.69
N ARG A 27 -5.15 21.66 6.81
CA ARG A 27 -5.82 21.92 8.11
C ARG A 27 -6.12 20.61 8.86
N ASP A 28 -6.55 19.59 8.13
CA ASP A 28 -6.89 18.24 8.63
C ASP A 28 -5.66 17.43 9.10
N ASP A 29 -4.44 17.83 8.72
CA ASP A 29 -3.18 17.19 9.11
C ASP A 29 -2.60 17.81 10.41
N LYS A 30 -3.26 18.83 11.00
CA LYS A 30 -2.81 19.52 12.23
C LYS A 30 -2.83 18.61 13.47
N ASP A 31 -3.69 17.60 13.48
CA ASP A 31 -3.87 16.71 14.64
C ASP A 31 -2.70 15.73 14.84
N ILE A 32 -1.82 15.59 13.84
CA ILE A 32 -0.62 14.73 13.91
C ILE A 32 0.57 15.56 14.43
N LYS A 33 0.34 16.33 15.51
CA LYS A 33 1.38 17.18 16.12
C LYS A 33 2.51 16.36 16.75
N SER A 34 2.28 15.09 17.05
CA SER A 34 3.25 14.20 17.72
C SER A 34 4.25 13.50 16.79
N MET A 35 4.17 13.68 15.47
CA MET A 35 5.03 12.98 14.50
C MET A 35 5.86 13.97 13.68
N ASN A 36 7.06 13.54 13.27
CA ASN A 36 7.86 14.33 12.34
C ASN A 36 7.10 14.49 11.00
N ARG A 37 7.00 15.73 10.51
CA ARG A 37 6.27 16.06 9.27
C ARG A 37 6.72 15.25 8.05
N TYR A 38 8.02 14.92 7.98
CA TYR A 38 8.57 14.14 6.88
C TYR A 38 8.21 12.66 6.98
N GLU A 39 8.25 12.12 8.19
CA GLU A 39 7.83 10.75 8.47
C GLU A 39 6.34 10.55 8.16
N TYR A 40 5.50 11.51 8.56
CA TYR A 40 4.08 11.48 8.20
C TYR A 40 3.86 11.50 6.68
N ARG A 41 4.58 12.36 5.95
CA ARG A 41 4.51 12.39 4.48
C ARG A 41 4.92 11.06 3.85
N GLU A 42 5.95 10.41 4.40
CA GLU A 42 6.40 9.10 3.96
C GLU A 42 5.31 8.03 4.17
N LEU A 43 4.70 7.99 5.36
CA LEU A 43 3.60 7.06 5.69
C LEU A 43 2.34 7.32 4.87
N LYS A 44 2.01 8.60 4.63
CA LYS A 44 0.89 9.00 3.78
C LYS A 44 1.09 8.56 2.33
N ASN A 45 2.27 8.82 1.77
CA ASN A 45 2.62 8.36 0.43
C ASN A 45 2.67 6.83 0.34
N PHE A 46 3.07 6.15 1.41
CA PHE A 46 3.02 4.69 1.51
C PHE A 46 1.57 4.20 1.38
N CYS A 47 0.61 4.82 2.08
CA CYS A 47 -0.80 4.46 1.96
C CYS A 47 -1.35 4.72 0.54
N TYR A 48 -0.93 5.79 -0.13
CA TYR A 48 -1.36 6.07 -1.51
C TYR A 48 -0.89 5.04 -2.54
N GLN A 49 0.15 4.26 -2.23
CA GLN A 49 0.59 3.17 -3.10
C GLN A 49 -0.27 1.91 -2.97
N TYR A 50 -1.13 1.83 -1.96
CA TYR A 50 -1.93 0.65 -1.65
C TYR A 50 -2.76 0.14 -2.84
N PRO A 51 -3.52 0.97 -3.59
CA PRO A 51 -4.28 0.48 -4.74
C PRO A 51 -3.38 -0.07 -5.84
N TRP A 52 -2.18 0.50 -6.00
CA TRP A 52 -1.22 0.03 -6.99
C TRP A 52 -0.67 -1.35 -6.64
N TRP A 53 -0.42 -1.64 -5.35
CA TRP A 53 0.04 -2.98 -4.94
C TRP A 53 -1.01 -4.06 -5.18
N HIS A 54 -2.29 -3.77 -4.96
CA HIS A 54 -3.39 -4.69 -5.28
C HIS A 54 -3.43 -5.00 -6.77
N LYS A 55 -3.38 -3.96 -7.63
CA LYS A 55 -3.32 -4.15 -9.08
C LYS A 55 -2.12 -4.99 -9.51
N GLN A 56 -0.94 -4.73 -8.94
CA GLN A 56 0.26 -5.52 -9.23
C GLN A 56 0.14 -6.98 -8.79
N LEU A 57 -0.54 -7.25 -7.68
CA LEU A 57 -0.81 -8.62 -7.22
C LEU A 57 -1.77 -9.35 -8.17
N GLU A 58 -2.82 -8.67 -8.62
CA GLU A 58 -3.78 -9.19 -9.61
C GLU A 58 -3.06 -9.53 -10.93
N GLU A 59 -2.28 -8.57 -11.48
CA GLU A 59 -1.47 -8.78 -12.68
C GLU A 59 -0.50 -9.97 -12.53
N LEU A 60 0.16 -10.12 -11.37
CA LEU A 60 1.05 -11.26 -11.12
C LEU A 60 0.30 -12.59 -11.04
N ASN A 61 -0.93 -12.60 -10.50
CA ASN A 61 -1.75 -13.79 -10.35
C ASN A 61 -2.33 -14.26 -11.71
N GLU A 62 -2.82 -13.34 -12.53
CA GLU A 62 -3.30 -13.64 -13.89
C GLU A 62 -2.19 -14.23 -14.76
N ASN A 63 -0.98 -13.66 -14.65
CA ASN A 63 0.20 -14.14 -15.37
C ASN A 63 0.71 -15.52 -14.92
N LEU A 64 0.22 -16.05 -13.80
CA LEU A 64 0.47 -17.44 -13.40
C LEU A 64 -0.52 -18.40 -14.08
N GLY A 65 -1.78 -17.98 -14.26
CA GLY A 65 -2.85 -18.77 -14.88
C GLY A 65 -2.80 -18.87 -16.41
N VAL A 66 -2.19 -17.90 -17.11
CA VAL A 66 -2.14 -17.86 -18.60
C VAL A 66 -0.92 -18.57 -19.19
N SER A 67 -0.16 -19.34 -18.38
CA SER A 67 1.04 -20.07 -18.84
C SER A 67 0.75 -21.34 -19.65
N ALA A 68 -0.42 -21.47 -20.28
CA ALA A 68 -0.84 -22.65 -21.04
C ALA A 68 -0.85 -22.48 -22.57
N SER A 69 -0.52 -21.32 -23.16
CA SER A 69 -0.58 -21.20 -24.63
C SER A 69 0.43 -20.21 -25.21
N SER A 70 1.64 -20.71 -25.47
CA SER A 70 2.39 -20.61 -26.73
C SER A 70 3.88 -20.79 -26.42
N TYR A 71 4.32 -22.05 -26.39
CA TYR A 71 5.73 -22.42 -26.31
C TYR A 71 6.21 -22.79 -27.72
N ASP A 72 6.57 -21.79 -28.52
CA ASP A 72 7.32 -21.99 -29.78
C ASP A 72 8.79 -21.56 -29.66
N ASP A 73 9.29 -21.30 -28.45
CA ASP A 73 10.72 -21.10 -28.24
C ASP A 73 11.15 -21.68 -26.89
N VAL A 74 12.09 -22.62 -26.93
CA VAL A 74 12.48 -23.48 -25.81
C VAL A 74 13.31 -22.67 -24.81
N PRO A 75 12.79 -22.30 -23.62
CA PRO A 75 13.60 -21.57 -22.66
C PRO A 75 14.53 -22.57 -21.99
N THR A 76 15.84 -22.32 -22.07
CA THR A 76 16.85 -23.12 -21.36
C THR A 76 16.47 -23.22 -19.88
N ALA A 77 16.32 -24.45 -19.37
CA ALA A 77 15.72 -24.80 -18.08
C ALA A 77 16.25 -24.04 -16.83
N LYS A 78 17.41 -23.37 -16.92
CA LYS A 78 17.97 -22.53 -15.85
C LYS A 78 17.28 -21.16 -15.69
N SER A 79 16.54 -20.67 -16.69
CA SER A 79 15.97 -19.31 -16.68
C SER A 79 14.56 -19.25 -16.07
N MET A 80 13.73 -20.27 -16.30
CA MET A 80 12.33 -20.29 -15.89
C MET A 80 12.14 -20.34 -14.37
N ASP A 81 12.95 -21.15 -13.69
CA ASP A 81 12.89 -21.31 -12.23
C ASP A 81 13.18 -19.98 -11.52
N SER A 82 14.17 -19.23 -12.01
CA SER A 82 14.50 -17.89 -11.52
C SER A 82 13.38 -16.86 -11.75
N ALA A 83 12.57 -17.02 -12.80
CA ALA A 83 11.49 -16.09 -13.10
C ALA A 83 10.27 -16.34 -12.21
N VAL A 84 9.93 -17.61 -11.96
CA VAL A 84 8.88 -18.02 -11.02
C VAL A 84 9.26 -17.62 -9.59
N GLU A 85 10.50 -17.87 -9.19
CA GLU A 85 11.01 -17.47 -7.87
C GLU A 85 10.92 -15.95 -7.67
N ARG A 86 11.37 -15.15 -8.65
CA ARG A 86 11.26 -13.68 -8.58
C ARG A 86 9.81 -13.20 -8.47
N LYS A 87 8.88 -13.83 -9.20
CA LYS A 87 7.44 -13.52 -9.10
C LYS A 87 6.91 -13.85 -7.70
N ALA A 88 7.21 -15.04 -7.18
CA ALA A 88 6.77 -15.45 -5.85
C ALA A 88 7.30 -14.51 -4.76
N LEU A 89 8.59 -14.17 -4.78
CA LEU A 89 9.20 -13.20 -3.87
C LEU A 89 8.52 -11.83 -3.95
N ARG A 90 8.20 -11.37 -5.17
CA ARG A 90 7.51 -10.09 -5.37
C ARG A 90 6.10 -10.11 -4.80
N MET A 91 5.34 -11.19 -5.01
CA MET A 91 4.00 -11.34 -4.45
C MET A 91 4.02 -11.30 -2.92
N VAL A 92 4.98 -11.99 -2.29
CA VAL A 92 5.17 -11.94 -0.84
C VAL A 92 5.43 -10.52 -0.37
N GLN A 93 6.35 -9.80 -1.00
CA GLN A 93 6.65 -8.40 -0.63
C GLN A 93 5.45 -7.46 -0.78
N LEU A 94 4.66 -7.61 -1.84
CA LEU A 94 3.46 -6.79 -2.06
C LEU A 94 2.40 -7.09 -1.00
N ASN A 95 2.16 -8.39 -0.74
CA ASN A 95 1.22 -8.84 0.27
C ASN A 95 1.62 -8.36 1.67
N GLU A 96 2.92 -8.37 2.01
CA GLU A 96 3.42 -7.83 3.27
C GLU A 96 3.09 -6.34 3.43
N LYS A 97 3.24 -5.54 2.36
CA LYS A 97 2.92 -4.12 2.39
C LYS A 97 1.44 -3.85 2.59
N ILE A 98 0.58 -4.55 1.85
CA ILE A 98 -0.88 -4.47 1.99
C ILE A 98 -1.28 -4.84 3.42
N ASN A 99 -0.77 -5.97 3.93
CA ASN A 99 -1.05 -6.42 5.28
C ASN A 99 -0.63 -5.41 6.34
N MET A 100 0.51 -4.72 6.20
CA MET A 100 0.90 -3.67 7.16
C MET A 100 -0.15 -2.57 7.27
N VAL A 101 -0.73 -2.14 6.15
CA VAL A 101 -1.77 -1.11 6.12
C VAL A 101 -3.09 -1.63 6.70
N GLU A 102 -3.54 -2.82 6.28
CA GLU A 102 -4.77 -3.43 6.80
C GLU A 102 -4.70 -3.68 8.31
N LEU A 103 -3.57 -4.22 8.79
CA LEU A 103 -3.37 -4.50 10.21
C LEU A 103 -3.35 -3.22 11.03
N ALA A 104 -2.72 -2.16 10.54
CA ALA A 104 -2.73 -0.87 11.23
C ALA A 104 -4.17 -0.36 11.41
N ALA A 105 -5.01 -0.42 10.37
CA ALA A 105 -6.40 0.01 10.44
C ALA A 105 -7.22 -0.83 11.42
N GLN A 106 -7.10 -2.16 11.33
CA GLN A 106 -7.81 -3.09 12.22
C GLN A 106 -7.38 -2.96 13.69
N SER A 107 -6.10 -2.64 13.94
CA SER A 107 -5.57 -2.47 15.30
C SER A 107 -6.18 -1.27 16.04
N VAL A 108 -6.61 -0.25 15.29
CA VAL A 108 -7.18 0.97 15.87
C VAL A 108 -8.66 0.80 16.18
N SER A 109 -9.42 0.32 15.20
CA SER A 109 -10.85 0.03 15.36
C SER A 109 -11.29 -0.88 14.24
N LYS A 110 -11.91 -2.01 14.58
CA LYS A 110 -12.42 -2.96 13.60
C LYS A 110 -13.56 -2.36 12.78
N ASP A 111 -14.44 -1.62 13.42
CA ASP A 111 -15.64 -1.02 12.79
C ASP A 111 -15.26 0.14 11.86
N LEU A 112 -14.23 0.91 12.23
CA LEU A 112 -13.76 2.05 11.43
C LEU A 112 -12.64 1.67 10.43
N ALA A 113 -12.13 0.44 10.45
CA ALA A 113 -10.99 0.03 9.66
C ALA A 113 -11.21 0.29 8.16
N PHE A 114 -12.39 -0.06 7.64
CA PHE A 114 -12.76 0.17 6.23
C PHE A 114 -12.70 1.66 5.86
N TYR A 115 -13.34 2.51 6.65
CA TYR A 115 -13.41 3.95 6.41
C TYR A 115 -12.04 4.63 6.51
N ILE A 116 -11.20 4.18 7.45
CA ILE A 116 -9.82 4.67 7.60
C ILE A 116 -8.98 4.30 6.37
N LEU A 117 -9.07 3.05 5.91
CA LEU A 117 -8.36 2.59 4.71
C LEU A 117 -8.79 3.40 3.49
N GLU A 118 -10.09 3.54 3.28
CA GLU A 118 -10.64 4.24 2.14
C GLU A 118 -10.21 5.71 2.11
N TYR A 119 -10.22 6.38 3.26
CA TYR A 119 -9.74 7.75 3.40
C TYR A 119 -8.22 7.88 3.19
N CYS A 120 -7.43 6.98 3.77
CA CYS A 120 -5.96 7.10 3.77
C CYS A 120 -5.32 6.64 2.45
N THR A 121 -5.98 5.76 1.69
CA THR A 121 -5.47 5.24 0.42
C THR A 121 -5.88 6.11 -0.76
N ASN A 122 -7.00 6.84 -0.67
CA ASN A 122 -7.49 7.71 -1.74
C ASN A 122 -7.08 9.18 -1.55
N PRO A 123 -6.15 9.71 -2.37
CA PRO A 123 -5.71 11.09 -2.25
C PRO A 123 -6.87 12.07 -2.54
N GLY A 124 -7.09 13.02 -1.62
CA GLY A 124 -8.12 14.05 -1.79
C GLY A 124 -9.50 13.64 -1.30
N MET A 125 -9.65 12.48 -0.66
CA MET A 125 -10.86 12.15 0.07
C MET A 125 -11.02 13.07 1.29
N SER A 126 -12.23 13.61 1.48
CA SER A 126 -12.62 14.39 2.67
C SER A 126 -13.58 13.56 3.52
N PHE A 127 -13.69 13.88 4.82
CA PHE A 127 -14.63 13.21 5.70
C PHE A 127 -16.07 13.31 5.18
N ALA A 128 -16.51 14.51 4.78
CA ALA A 128 -17.84 14.72 4.21
C ALA A 128 -18.11 13.84 2.97
N ARG A 129 -17.10 13.63 2.10
CA ARG A 129 -17.24 12.76 0.93
C ARG A 129 -17.31 11.28 1.34
N LEU A 130 -16.47 10.88 2.30
CA LEU A 130 -16.46 9.51 2.83
C LEU A 130 -17.81 9.17 3.49
N ASP A 131 -18.34 10.08 4.29
CA ASP A 131 -19.63 9.95 4.96
C ASP A 131 -20.79 9.88 3.96
N ALA A 132 -20.79 10.75 2.95
CA ALA A 132 -21.82 10.73 1.90
C ALA A 132 -21.82 9.43 1.07
N LEU A 133 -20.66 8.78 0.88
CA LEU A 133 -20.54 7.55 0.09
C LEU A 133 -20.85 6.29 0.90
N TYR A 134 -20.42 6.23 2.15
CA TYR A 134 -20.38 4.99 2.94
C TYR A 134 -21.11 5.06 4.28
N GLY A 135 -21.61 6.23 4.69
CA GLY A 135 -22.29 6.45 5.97
C GLY A 135 -21.39 6.11 7.15
N VAL A 136 -20.52 7.03 7.55
CA VAL A 136 -19.51 6.77 8.59
C VAL A 136 -20.20 6.75 9.96
N PRO A 137 -20.08 5.66 10.75
CA PRO A 137 -20.80 5.52 12.03
C PRO A 137 -20.14 6.29 13.19
N CYS A 138 -19.51 7.44 12.92
CA CYS A 138 -18.88 8.25 13.95
C CYS A 138 -18.79 9.73 13.55
N SER A 139 -18.63 10.61 14.53
CA SER A 139 -18.39 12.03 14.28
C SER A 139 -17.02 12.28 13.62
N GLU A 140 -16.91 13.38 12.86
CA GLU A 140 -15.69 13.80 12.17
C GLU A 140 -14.48 13.89 13.13
N ALA A 141 -14.68 14.46 14.31
CA ALA A 141 -13.64 14.58 15.33
C ALA A 141 -13.14 13.19 15.81
N THR A 142 -14.06 12.24 16.00
CA THR A 142 -13.71 10.87 16.41
C THR A 142 -12.96 10.16 15.29
N PHE A 143 -13.39 10.34 14.05
CA PHE A 143 -12.72 9.79 12.88
C PHE A 143 -11.26 10.26 12.77
N TYR A 144 -11.00 11.57 12.88
CA TYR A 144 -9.64 12.08 12.77
C TYR A 144 -8.72 11.67 13.93
N ARG A 145 -9.27 11.41 15.12
CA ARG A 145 -8.53 10.77 16.21
C ARG A 145 -8.08 9.37 15.83
N HIS A 146 -8.99 8.52 15.36
CA HIS A 146 -8.65 7.17 14.90
C HIS A 146 -7.69 7.18 13.71
N ARG A 147 -7.85 8.12 12.78
CA ARG A 147 -6.88 8.31 11.68
C ARG A 147 -5.48 8.63 12.20
N THR A 148 -5.37 9.47 13.24
CA THR A 148 -4.07 9.78 13.87
C THR A 148 -3.47 8.55 14.52
N ASP A 149 -4.27 7.77 15.26
CA ASP A 149 -3.83 6.53 15.88
C ASP A 149 -3.44 5.47 14.85
N PHE A 150 -4.11 5.44 13.69
CA PHE A 150 -3.75 4.58 12.57
C PHE A 150 -2.34 4.87 12.06
N PHE A 151 -1.98 6.14 11.86
CA PHE A 151 -0.63 6.47 11.41
C PHE A 151 0.44 6.14 12.46
N ARG A 152 0.10 6.20 13.76
CA ARG A 152 0.98 5.74 14.85
C ARG A 152 1.17 4.23 14.79
N ALA A 153 0.08 3.46 14.68
CA ALA A 153 0.14 2.01 14.54
C ALA A 153 0.92 1.57 13.29
N LEU A 154 0.68 2.22 12.15
CA LEU A 154 1.39 1.94 10.90
C LEU A 154 2.89 2.22 11.02
N ARG A 155 3.27 3.32 11.68
CA ARG A 155 4.67 3.65 11.96
C ARG A 155 5.34 2.53 12.76
N ASP A 156 4.71 2.10 13.84
CA ASP A 156 5.25 1.08 14.74
C ASP A 156 5.38 -0.28 14.04
N ILE A 157 4.32 -0.73 13.34
CA ILE A 157 4.33 -1.97 12.56
C ILE A 157 5.43 -1.95 11.49
N ARG A 158 5.60 -0.82 10.80
CA ARG A 158 6.62 -0.68 9.76
C ARG A 158 8.04 -0.68 10.32
N ASN A 159 8.24 -0.05 11.47
CA ASN A 159 9.54 -0.03 12.15
C ASN A 159 9.89 -1.42 12.69
N ASP A 160 8.91 -2.14 13.25
CA ASP A 160 9.05 -3.54 13.63
C ASP A 160 9.47 -4.39 12.42
N TYR A 161 8.80 -4.25 11.28
CA TYR A 161 9.16 -4.99 10.07
C TYR A 161 10.59 -4.71 9.61
N LYS A 162 11.03 -3.44 9.61
CA LYS A 162 12.41 -3.08 9.24
C LYS A 162 13.44 -3.71 10.17
N THR A 163 13.15 -3.75 11.47
CA THR A 163 14.06 -4.31 12.47
C THR A 163 14.14 -5.83 12.36
N HIS A 164 13.00 -6.49 12.13
CA HIS A 164 12.88 -7.94 12.10
C HIS A 164 13.20 -8.57 10.74
N SER A 165 13.09 -7.85 9.62
CA SER A 165 13.57 -8.33 8.31
C SER A 165 15.09 -8.54 8.28
N CYS A 166 15.83 -7.87 9.19
CA CYS A 166 17.27 -8.06 9.37
C CYS A 166 17.64 -9.30 10.22
N SER A 167 16.70 -9.92 10.96
CA SER A 167 16.98 -11.07 11.83
C SER A 167 16.08 -12.30 11.55
N ARG A 168 16.67 -13.50 11.50
CA ARG A 168 15.96 -14.76 11.21
C ARG A 168 14.83 -15.06 12.21
N PHE A 169 14.99 -14.65 13.47
CA PHE A 169 14.00 -14.78 14.55
C PHE A 169 12.83 -13.79 14.44
N GLY A 170 13.05 -12.62 13.85
CA GLY A 170 12.02 -11.59 13.73
C GLY A 170 10.85 -11.96 12.82
N ARG A 171 11.13 -12.69 11.74
CA ARG A 171 10.09 -13.20 10.82
C ARG A 171 9.07 -14.13 11.51
N GLN A 172 9.51 -14.94 12.47
CA GLN A 172 8.65 -15.90 13.17
C GLN A 172 7.69 -15.20 14.15
N ASN A 173 8.16 -14.15 14.83
CA ASN A 173 7.32 -13.35 15.75
C ASN A 173 6.27 -12.55 14.98
N TRP A 174 6.63 -11.96 13.82
CA TRP A 174 5.66 -11.27 12.97
C TRP A 174 4.62 -12.22 12.36
N ASN A 175 5.02 -13.42 11.91
CA ASN A 175 4.09 -14.46 11.49
C ASN A 175 3.12 -14.86 12.62
N ARG A 176 3.61 -15.07 13.84
CA ARG A 176 2.79 -15.45 15.00
C ARG A 176 1.83 -14.35 15.44
N LYS A 177 2.29 -13.09 15.48
CA LYS A 177 1.41 -11.94 15.67
C LYS A 177 0.34 -11.99 14.58
N ARG A 178 0.71 -12.05 13.29
CA ARG A 178 -0.20 -12.11 12.14
C ARG A 178 -1.28 -13.20 12.28
N GLU A 179 -0.90 -14.42 12.67
CA GLU A 179 -1.82 -15.53 12.89
C GLU A 179 -2.79 -15.29 14.04
N SER A 180 -2.32 -14.68 15.15
CA SER A 180 -3.16 -14.27 16.27
C SER A 180 -4.21 -13.24 15.85
N TRP A 181 -3.86 -12.31 14.94
CA TRP A 181 -4.78 -11.30 14.41
C TRP A 181 -5.78 -11.91 13.41
N ASN A 182 -5.33 -12.78 12.50
CA ASN A 182 -6.19 -13.45 11.53
C ASN A 182 -7.22 -14.39 12.20
N LYS A 183 -6.88 -15.02 13.34
CA LYS A 183 -7.87 -15.78 14.15
C LYS A 183 -9.02 -14.92 14.68
N GLY A 184 -8.85 -13.60 14.76
CA GLY A 184 -9.91 -12.65 15.12
C GLY A 184 -10.75 -12.14 13.95
N ARG A 185 -10.46 -12.57 12.70
CA ARG A 185 -11.17 -12.22 11.45
C ARG A 185 -12.32 -13.20 11.11
N SER A 186 -12.43 -14.32 11.84
CA SER A 186 -13.35 -15.43 11.54
C SER A 186 -14.47 -15.64 12.58
N LYS A 187 -14.79 -14.60 13.36
CA LYS A 187 -15.94 -14.59 14.29
C LYS A 187 -16.84 -13.41 14.00
#